data_AF-A0A9E0XMC1-F1
#
_entry.id   AF-A0A9E0XMC1-F1
#
_cell.length_a   1.000
_cell.length_b   1.000
_cell.length_c   1.000
_cell.angle_alpha   90.00
_cell.angle_beta   90.00
_cell.angle_gamma   90.00
#
_symmetry.space_group_name_H-M   'P 1'
#
loop_
_entity.id
_entity.type
_entity.pdbx_description
1 polymer ?
#
loop_
_entity_poly.entity_id
_entity_poly.type
_entity_poly.pdbx_seq_one_letter_code
_entity_poly.pdbx_strand_id
1 'polypeptide(L)'
;MNDASSSLIEAAQTLASDSVSTYDAEVTLAEAIEHGQLAASIKRWATEQWEGRQLPGNLDRRQTFIARIDLEAWIKQRTCNP
;
A
#
# COMPACT_ATOMS: atom_id res chain seq x y z
N MET A 1 -22.61 -1.49 3.21
CA MET A 1 -21.52 -1.09 2.29
C MET A 1 -20.37 -0.58 3.16
N ASN A 2 -19.29 -1.34 3.33
CA ASN A 2 -18.13 -0.87 4.08
C ASN A 2 -17.17 -0.19 3.11
N ASP A 3 -17.33 1.12 2.96
CA ASP A 3 -16.39 2.03 2.30
C ASP A 3 -15.16 2.26 3.20
N ALA A 4 -14.63 1.16 3.77
CA ALA A 4 -13.55 1.22 4.73
C ALA A 4 -12.24 1.45 3.98
N SER A 5 -11.73 2.68 4.02
CA SER A 5 -10.36 2.99 3.64
C SER A 5 -9.42 2.49 4.73
N SER A 6 -8.44 1.68 4.36
CA SER A 6 -7.40 1.16 5.26
C SER A 6 -6.09 1.88 5.01
N SER A 7 -5.27 2.07 6.03
CA SER A 7 -3.93 2.60 5.82
C SER A 7 -3.05 1.59 5.07
N LEU A 8 -1.96 2.05 4.45
CA LEU A 8 -1.05 1.20 3.66
C LEU A 8 -0.54 0.00 4.47
N ILE A 9 -0.22 0.20 5.75
CA ILE A 9 0.18 -0.89 6.64
C ILE A 9 -0.95 -1.90 6.90
N GLU A 10 -2.19 -1.45 7.08
CA GLU A 10 -3.35 -2.32 7.30
C GLU A 10 -3.69 -3.12 6.03
N ALA A 11 -3.61 -2.46 4.87
CA ALA A 11 -3.75 -3.10 3.57
C ALA A 11 -2.64 -4.14 3.35
N ALA A 12 -1.39 -3.79 3.69
CA ALA A 12 -0.26 -4.70 3.60
C ALA A 12 -0.39 -5.90 4.55
N GLN A 13 -0.92 -5.71 5.76
CA GLN A 13 -1.21 -6.82 6.68
C GLN A 13 -2.31 -7.73 6.14
N THR A 14 -3.29 -7.17 5.45
CA THR A 14 -4.36 -7.95 4.81
C THR A 14 -3.85 -8.72 3.59
N LEU A 15 -2.88 -8.15 2.86
CA LEU A 15 -2.22 -8.80 1.74
C LEU A 15 -1.15 -9.81 2.18
N ALA A 16 -0.54 -9.58 3.36
CA ALA A 16 0.43 -10.47 3.94
C ALA A 16 -0.20 -11.87 4.11
N SER A 17 0.49 -12.85 3.57
CA SER A 17 0.09 -14.25 3.58
C SER A 17 1.29 -15.07 4.02
N ASP A 18 1.12 -16.37 4.23
CA ASP A 18 2.21 -17.27 4.67
C ASP A 18 3.46 -17.17 3.75
N SER A 19 3.27 -16.81 2.48
CA SER A 19 4.32 -16.64 1.48
C SER A 19 4.83 -15.20 1.27
N VAL A 20 4.17 -14.17 1.84
CA VAL A 20 4.51 -12.76 1.63
C VAL A 20 4.57 -12.03 2.96
N SER A 21 5.76 -11.57 3.34
CA SER A 21 5.95 -10.77 4.55
C SER A 21 5.20 -9.45 4.44
N THR A 22 4.69 -8.95 5.57
CA THR A 22 4.02 -7.64 5.64
C THR A 22 4.86 -6.53 5.03
N TYR A 23 6.17 -6.54 5.26
CA TYR A 23 7.08 -5.55 4.69
C TYR A 23 7.16 -5.62 3.17
N ASP A 24 7.19 -6.84 2.61
CA ASP A 24 7.21 -7.05 1.17
C ASP A 24 5.91 -6.58 0.52
N ALA A 25 4.78 -6.83 1.20
CA ALA A 25 3.48 -6.28 0.83
C ALA A 25 3.45 -4.75 0.91
N GLU A 26 4.03 -4.14 1.96
CA GLU A 26 4.15 -2.68 2.09
C GLU A 26 4.94 -2.08 0.91
N VAL A 27 6.09 -2.69 0.57
CA VAL A 27 6.92 -2.26 -0.56
C VAL A 27 6.16 -2.40 -1.87
N THR A 28 5.52 -3.54 -2.13
CA THR A 28 4.75 -3.77 -3.35
C THR A 28 3.61 -2.77 -3.52
N LEU A 29 2.89 -2.47 -2.43
CA LEU A 29 1.82 -1.46 -2.45
C LEU A 29 2.38 -0.06 -2.66
N ALA A 30 3.49 0.28 -2.00
CA ALA A 30 4.17 1.56 -2.17
C ALA A 30 4.65 1.77 -3.62
N GLU A 31 5.25 0.74 -4.24
CA GLU A 31 5.65 0.77 -5.64
C GLU A 31 4.45 0.94 -6.57
N ALA A 32 3.37 0.18 -6.37
CA ALA A 32 2.16 0.31 -7.20
C ALA A 32 1.55 1.73 -7.11
N ILE A 33 1.63 2.36 -5.94
CA ILE A 33 1.17 3.73 -5.72
C ILE A 33 2.10 4.74 -6.43
N GLU A 34 3.42 4.58 -6.30
CA GLU A 34 4.42 5.42 -6.97
C GLU A 34 4.31 5.34 -8.50
N HIS A 35 4.04 4.14 -9.03
CA HIS A 35 3.83 3.91 -10.46
C HIS A 35 2.44 4.36 -10.95
N GLY A 36 1.54 4.77 -10.05
CA GLY A 36 0.17 5.17 -10.40
C GLY A 36 -0.74 4.00 -10.80
N GLN A 37 -0.35 2.77 -10.47
CA GLN A 37 -1.14 1.55 -10.72
C GLN A 37 -2.21 1.31 -9.65
N LEU A 38 -2.02 1.86 -8.45
CA LEU A 38 -2.97 1.78 -7.34
C LEU A 38 -3.35 3.20 -6.90
N ALA A 39 -4.64 3.51 -6.96
CA ALA A 39 -5.16 4.77 -6.45
C ALA A 39 -5.17 4.75 -4.91
N ALA A 40 -4.44 5.68 -4.32
CA ALA A 40 -4.35 5.84 -2.87
C ALA A 40 -4.25 7.33 -2.52
N SER A 41 -4.70 7.68 -1.32
CA SER A 41 -4.45 8.98 -0.71
C SER A 41 -3.04 8.98 -0.13
N ILE A 42 -2.08 9.37 -0.96
CA ILE A 42 -0.65 9.36 -0.67
C ILE A 42 -0.29 10.49 0.30
N LYS A 43 0.35 10.15 1.43
CA LYS A 43 0.98 11.14 2.30
C LYS A 43 2.47 10.87 2.39
N ARG A 44 3.28 11.79 1.89
CA ARG A 44 4.74 11.70 1.94
C ARG A 44 5.25 12.44 3.17
N TRP A 45 6.13 11.81 3.93
CA TRP A 45 6.85 12.50 4.98
C TRP A 45 7.90 13.43 4.34
N ALA A 46 8.12 14.56 4.99
CA ALA A 46 9.37 15.29 4.78
C ALA A 46 10.51 14.38 5.24
N THR A 47 11.62 14.34 4.50
CA THR A 47 12.81 13.51 4.75
C THR A 47 13.37 13.58 6.19
N GLU A 48 13.00 14.61 6.97
CA GLU A 48 13.40 14.83 8.36
C GLU A 48 12.46 14.21 9.41
N GLN A 49 11.26 13.76 9.02
CA GLN A 49 10.23 13.19 9.92
C GLN A 49 10.15 11.65 9.81
N TRP A 50 11.20 11.03 9.26
CA TRP A 50 11.27 9.60 9.01
C TRP A 50 11.77 8.82 10.22
N GLU A 51 10.94 7.92 10.78
CA GLU A 51 11.36 6.94 11.80
C GLU A 51 11.40 5.51 11.20
N GLY A 52 12.60 5.01 10.88
CA GLY A 52 12.84 3.58 10.63
C GLY A 52 13.14 3.16 9.19
N ARG A 53 12.62 1.98 8.78
CA ARG A 53 12.91 1.34 7.48
C ARG A 53 12.36 2.17 6.32
N GLN A 54 13.19 2.40 5.32
CA GLN A 54 12.86 3.22 4.15
C GLN A 54 11.82 2.51 3.26
N LEU A 55 10.68 3.15 3.02
CA LEU A 55 9.72 2.77 1.97
C LEU A 55 9.98 3.58 0.69
N PRO A 56 9.80 3.00 -0.50
CA PRO A 56 9.94 3.76 -1.75
C PRO A 56 8.97 4.96 -1.75
N GLY A 57 9.45 6.11 -2.24
CA GLY A 57 8.64 7.33 -2.34
C GLY A 57 8.49 8.17 -1.08
N ASN A 58 9.21 7.86 -0.01
CA ASN A 58 9.10 8.52 1.29
C ASN A 58 7.70 8.51 1.93
N LEU A 59 6.95 7.43 1.68
CA LEU A 59 5.54 7.30 2.03
C LEU A 59 5.32 7.06 3.52
N ASP A 60 4.38 7.80 4.12
CA ASP A 60 3.84 7.50 5.44
C ASP A 60 2.86 6.33 5.31
N ARG A 61 3.28 5.14 5.74
CA ARG A 61 2.45 3.93 5.72
C ARG A 61 1.19 3.99 6.61
N ARG A 62 1.14 4.90 7.59
CA ARG A 62 -0.02 5.08 8.50
C ARG A 62 -0.95 6.18 8.01
N GLN A 63 -0.41 7.22 7.35
CA GLN A 63 -1.20 8.31 6.78
C GLN A 63 -1.47 8.18 5.28
N THR A 64 -0.96 7.14 4.64
CA THR A 64 -1.37 6.75 3.29
C THR A 64 -2.56 5.82 3.39
N PHE A 65 -3.69 6.24 2.82
CA PHE A 65 -4.94 5.48 2.87
C PHE A 65 -5.30 4.94 1.50
N ILE A 66 -5.68 3.67 1.45
CA ILE A 66 -6.07 2.94 0.26
C ILE A 66 -7.54 2.57 0.45
N ALA A 67 -8.38 2.92 -0.52
CA ALA A 67 -9.76 2.47 -0.50
C ALA A 67 -9.79 0.97 -0.81
N ARG A 68 -10.64 0.25 -0.09
CA ARG A 68 -10.75 -1.20 -0.27
C ARG A 68 -11.09 -1.59 -1.71
N ILE A 69 -11.93 -0.82 -2.38
CA ILE A 69 -12.31 -1.03 -3.78
C ILE A 69 -11.10 -0.98 -4.72
N ASP A 70 -10.19 -0.03 -4.51
CA ASP A 70 -8.97 0.14 -5.31
C ASP A 70 -7.97 -0.99 -5.02
N LEU A 71 -7.82 -1.38 -3.76
CA LEU A 71 -7.00 -2.53 -3.38
C LEU A 71 -7.49 -3.82 -4.05
N GLU A 72 -8.79 -4.10 -3.97
CA GLU A 72 -9.39 -5.28 -4.59
C GLU A 72 -9.27 -5.24 -6.12
N ALA A 73 -9.47 -4.08 -6.74
CA ALA A 73 -9.28 -3.89 -8.18
C ALA A 73 -7.83 -4.14 -8.61
N TRP A 74 -6.85 -3.67 -7.83
CA TRP A 74 -5.43 -3.89 -8.10
C TRP A 74 -5.02 -5.36 -7.92
N ILE A 75 -5.48 -6.02 -6.86
CA ILE A 75 -5.26 -7.46 -6.66
C ILE A 75 -5.82 -8.23 -7.87
N LYS A 76 -7.06 -7.95 -8.27
CA LYS A 76 -7.67 -8.59 -9.45
C LYS A 76 -6.87 -8.37 -10.72
N GLN A 77 -6.37 -7.15 -10.97
CA GLN A 77 -5.52 -6.87 -12.13
C GLN A 77 -4.24 -7.70 -12.12
N ARG A 78 -3.61 -7.90 -10.96
CA ARG A 78 -2.40 -8.73 -10.83
C ARG A 78 -2.69 -10.21 -11.02
N THR A 79 -3.80 -10.72 -10.51
CA THR A 79 -4.16 -12.14 -10.63
C THR A 79 -4.76 -12.49 -12.00
N CYS A 80 -5.35 -11.52 -12.71
CA CYS A 80 -5.94 -11.70 -14.04
C CYS A 80 -5.01 -11.33 -15.21
N ASN A 81 -3.78 -10.87 -14.96
CA ASN A 81 -2.78 -10.69 -16.00
C ASN A 81 -1.82 -11.90 -16.00
N PRO A 82 -2.01 -12.90 -16.90
CA PRO A 82 -1.15 -14.07 -17.00
C PRO A 82 0.24 -13.76 -17.58
#